data_AF-A0A2G9H9R2-F1
#
_entry.id   AF-A0A2G9H9R2-F1
#
_cell.length_a   1.000
_cell.length_b   1.000
_cell.length_c   1.000
_cell.angle_alpha   90.00
_cell.angle_beta   90.00
_cell.angle_gamma   90.00
#
_symmetry.space_group_name_H-M   'P 1'
#
loop_
_entity.id
_entity.type
_entity.pdbx_description
1 polymer ?
#
loop_
_entity_poly.entity_id
_entity_poly.type
_entity_poly.pdbx_seq_one_letter_code
_entity_poly.pdbx_strand_id
1 'polypeptide(L)'
;MDLSSLSKEKWWGDDYLYELNGFWLLPPFTQSVILASFPKTLLFSIWRSITFVFCRGLIPCGPYHDHVMGYKKLNLERSKEVFFVTYEELMSDPKTHVKELAKFVGCPFEGDDAEEQVVEVVKSCSFEVLSNYEVNKSEESPSCWDYKNCLNNEIIEHADALTKEKFHSNGFMYGI
;
A
#
# COMPACT_ATOMS: atom_id res chain seq x y z
N MET A 1 -28.52 8.05 6.17
CA MET A 1 -28.65 6.59 5.95
C MET A 1 -28.84 5.94 7.30
N ASP A 2 -29.83 5.07 7.48
CA ASP A 2 -30.04 4.39 8.76
C ASP A 2 -29.02 3.25 8.91
N LEU A 3 -28.01 3.48 9.74
CA LEU A 3 -26.91 2.52 9.97
C LEU A 3 -27.34 1.33 10.83
N SER A 4 -28.52 1.38 11.46
CA SER A 4 -28.99 0.34 12.38
C SER A 4 -29.41 -0.97 11.69
N SER A 5 -29.66 -0.92 10.38
CA SER A 5 -30.06 -2.07 9.57
C SER A 5 -28.91 -2.76 8.81
N LEU A 6 -27.70 -2.19 8.85
CA LEU A 6 -26.53 -2.77 8.17
C LEU A 6 -25.87 -3.84 9.06
N SER A 7 -25.28 -4.85 8.43
CA SER A 7 -24.44 -5.80 9.15
C SER A 7 -23.25 -5.04 9.74
N LYS A 8 -22.92 -5.32 11.00
CA LYS A 8 -21.86 -4.62 11.71
C LYS A 8 -20.91 -5.58 12.40
N GLU A 9 -19.62 -5.30 12.28
CA GLU A 9 -18.58 -6.02 13.00
C GLU A 9 -17.86 -5.08 13.96
N LYS A 10 -17.51 -5.60 15.13
CA LYS A 10 -16.80 -4.81 16.13
C LYS A 10 -15.43 -4.42 15.60
N TRP A 11 -15.19 -3.14 15.53
CA TRP A 11 -13.91 -2.55 15.16
C TRP A 11 -13.19 -2.04 16.41
N TRP A 12 -12.05 -1.40 16.23
CA TRP A 12 -11.18 -0.91 17.29
C TRP A 12 -11.89 0.08 18.24
N GLY A 13 -11.67 -0.06 19.56
CA GLY A 13 -12.29 0.80 20.57
C GLY A 13 -13.79 0.49 20.80
N ASP A 14 -14.60 1.54 20.88
CA ASP A 14 -16.07 1.46 20.97
C ASP A 14 -16.75 1.48 19.59
N ASP A 15 -15.98 1.45 18.50
CA ASP A 15 -16.48 1.61 17.14
C ASP A 15 -16.86 0.27 16.48
N TYR A 16 -17.69 0.38 15.43
CA TYR A 16 -18.14 -0.74 14.59
C TYR A 16 -17.88 -0.42 13.12
N LEU A 17 -17.49 -1.42 12.33
CA LEU A 17 -17.51 -1.37 10.87
C LEU A 17 -18.91 -1.75 10.38
N TYR A 18 -19.39 -1.10 9.33
CA TYR A 18 -20.68 -1.40 8.70
C TYR A 18 -20.45 -1.89 7.26
N GLU A 19 -21.14 -2.97 6.88
CA GLU A 19 -21.09 -3.51 5.51
C GLU A 19 -22.07 -2.76 4.61
N LEU A 20 -21.56 -2.20 3.51
CA LEU A 20 -22.36 -1.57 2.47
C LEU A 20 -21.92 -2.09 1.10
N ASN A 21 -22.81 -2.77 0.39
CA ASN A 21 -22.56 -3.29 -0.97
C ASN A 21 -21.27 -4.13 -1.09
N GLY A 22 -20.92 -4.90 -0.06
CA GLY A 22 -19.72 -5.75 -0.02
C GLY A 22 -18.44 -5.07 0.47
N PHE A 23 -18.52 -3.83 0.98
CA PHE A 23 -17.37 -3.09 1.53
C PHE A 23 -17.61 -2.69 3.00
N TRP A 24 -16.59 -2.82 3.85
CA TRP A 24 -16.65 -2.48 5.28
C TRP A 24 -16.17 -1.04 5.54
N LEU A 25 -17.01 -0.21 6.17
CA LEU A 25 -16.77 1.23 6.36
C LEU A 25 -16.92 1.64 7.83
N LEU A 26 -16.09 2.59 8.29
CA LEU A 26 -16.18 3.18 9.63
C LEU A 26 -17.19 4.34 9.67
N PRO A 27 -17.90 4.57 10.80
CA PRO A 27 -18.82 5.69 10.96
C PRO A 27 -18.22 7.07 10.63
N PRO A 28 -16.93 7.39 10.90
CA PRO A 28 -16.41 8.73 10.64
C PRO A 28 -16.17 9.09 9.17
N PHE A 29 -16.23 8.11 8.24
CA PHE A 29 -16.33 8.41 6.80
C PHE A 29 -17.72 8.98 6.42
N THR A 30 -18.65 9.06 7.38
CA THR A 30 -19.92 9.79 7.25
C THR A 30 -19.99 11.10 8.05
N GLN A 31 -19.04 11.39 8.97
CA GLN A 31 -18.77 12.70 9.59
C GLN A 31 -17.55 12.64 10.55
N SER A 32 -16.67 13.64 10.51
CA SER A 32 -15.27 13.78 10.99
C SER A 32 -14.84 13.30 12.41
N VAL A 33 -13.52 13.03 12.58
CA VAL A 33 -12.81 12.41 13.75
C VAL A 33 -12.05 13.43 14.65
N ILE A 34 -11.90 13.12 15.96
CA ILE A 34 -11.00 13.76 16.95
C ILE A 34 -9.91 12.76 17.41
N LEU A 35 -8.64 13.21 17.54
CA LEU A 35 -7.46 12.44 18.04
C LEU A 35 -7.09 12.82 19.49
N ALA A 36 -6.64 11.84 20.29
CA ALA A 36 -5.95 12.05 21.58
C ALA A 36 -4.72 11.12 21.70
N SER A 37 -3.62 11.59 22.29
CA SER A 37 -2.31 10.91 22.40
C SER A 37 -2.34 9.64 23.27
N PHE A 38 -1.70 8.55 22.81
CA PHE A 38 -1.61 7.27 23.52
C PHE A 38 -0.16 6.82 23.84
N PRO A 39 0.07 6.10 24.98
CA PRO A 39 1.39 5.59 25.39
C PRO A 39 1.95 4.47 24.49
N LYS A 40 3.28 4.33 24.43
CA LYS A 40 4.03 3.41 23.53
C LYS A 40 3.61 1.93 23.62
N THR A 41 3.14 1.46 24.77
CA THR A 41 2.61 0.09 24.95
C THR A 41 1.25 -0.11 24.30
N LEU A 42 0.44 0.95 24.23
CA LEU A 42 -0.82 0.96 23.50
C LEU A 42 -0.55 0.95 22.00
N LEU A 43 0.45 1.69 21.53
CA LEU A 43 0.87 1.70 20.11
C LEU A 43 1.20 0.29 19.59
N PHE A 44 1.87 -0.53 20.40
CA PHE A 44 2.18 -1.93 20.04
C PHE A 44 0.91 -2.80 19.93
N SER A 45 -0.04 -2.67 20.86
CA SER A 45 -1.32 -3.40 20.83
C SER A 45 -2.20 -2.96 19.65
N ILE A 46 -2.18 -1.66 19.35
CA ILE A 46 -2.86 -1.05 18.20
C ILE A 46 -2.24 -1.57 16.90
N TRP A 47 -0.92 -1.56 16.78
CA TRP A 47 -0.21 -2.07 15.61
C TRP A 47 -0.47 -3.56 15.38
N ARG A 48 -0.42 -4.38 16.45
CA ARG A 48 -0.77 -5.80 16.42
C ARG A 48 -2.17 -6.04 15.88
N SER A 49 -3.13 -5.21 16.30
CA SER A 49 -4.52 -5.30 15.86
C SER A 49 -4.67 -4.89 14.39
N ILE A 50 -3.96 -3.84 13.96
CA ILE A 50 -3.95 -3.38 12.56
C ILE A 50 -3.38 -4.47 11.64
N THR A 51 -2.26 -5.10 12.00
CA THR A 51 -1.66 -6.15 11.16
C THR A 51 -2.54 -7.39 11.09
N PHE A 52 -3.17 -7.78 12.20
CA PHE A 52 -4.13 -8.89 12.21
C PHE A 52 -5.33 -8.62 11.30
N VAL A 53 -5.88 -7.41 11.35
CA VAL A 53 -6.97 -6.97 10.47
C VAL A 53 -6.53 -6.95 9.00
N PHE A 54 -5.31 -6.44 8.73
CA PHE A 54 -4.72 -6.43 7.39
C PHE A 54 -4.61 -7.84 6.80
N CYS A 55 -4.07 -8.80 7.56
CA CYS A 55 -3.96 -10.21 7.13
C CYS A 55 -5.33 -10.85 6.86
N ARG A 56 -6.38 -10.41 7.57
CA ARG A 56 -7.77 -10.84 7.32
C ARG A 56 -8.45 -10.09 6.17
N GLY A 57 -7.77 -9.13 5.55
CA GLY A 57 -8.31 -8.30 4.47
C GLY A 57 -9.35 -7.27 4.91
N LEU A 58 -9.53 -7.07 6.23
CA LEU A 58 -10.53 -6.18 6.82
C LEU A 58 -10.05 -4.72 6.86
N ILE A 59 -9.38 -4.28 5.80
CA ILE A 59 -8.87 -2.92 5.62
C ILE A 59 -9.51 -2.27 4.39
N PRO A 60 -9.57 -0.93 4.32
CA PRO A 60 -9.96 -0.25 3.08
C PRO A 60 -9.12 -0.74 1.90
N CYS A 61 -9.78 -1.03 0.77
CA CYS A 61 -9.17 -1.59 -0.44
C CYS A 61 -8.53 -3.00 -0.28
N GLY A 62 -8.81 -3.70 0.83
CA GLY A 62 -8.42 -5.10 1.02
C GLY A 62 -9.40 -6.10 0.37
N PRO A 63 -9.00 -7.39 0.26
CA PRO A 63 -7.71 -7.95 0.67
C PRO A 63 -6.55 -7.53 -0.25
N TYR A 64 -5.42 -7.16 0.34
CA TYR A 64 -4.25 -6.65 -0.39
C TYR A 64 -3.77 -7.60 -1.50
N HIS A 65 -3.63 -8.88 -1.19
CA HIS A 65 -3.13 -9.85 -2.17
C HIS A 65 -4.08 -10.02 -3.36
N ASP A 66 -5.39 -10.06 -3.11
CA ASP A 66 -6.39 -10.17 -4.17
C ASP A 66 -6.41 -8.90 -5.04
N HIS A 67 -6.21 -7.73 -4.43
CA HIS A 67 -6.07 -6.45 -5.14
C HIS A 67 -4.86 -6.46 -6.09
N VAL A 68 -3.67 -6.81 -5.58
CA VAL A 68 -2.43 -6.89 -6.39
C VAL A 68 -2.57 -7.91 -7.52
N MET A 69 -3.05 -9.11 -7.22
CA MET A 69 -3.23 -10.16 -8.23
C MET A 69 -4.29 -9.79 -9.27
N GLY A 70 -5.33 -9.06 -8.87
CA GLY A 70 -6.33 -8.50 -9.77
C GLY A 70 -5.70 -7.57 -10.82
N TYR A 71 -4.89 -6.61 -10.39
CA TYR A 71 -4.18 -5.72 -11.32
C TYR A 71 -3.14 -6.45 -12.17
N LYS A 72 -2.41 -7.41 -11.59
CA LYS A 72 -1.47 -8.24 -12.36
C LYS A 72 -2.18 -9.00 -13.48
N LYS A 73 -3.34 -9.60 -13.17
CA LYS A 73 -4.18 -10.29 -14.15
C LYS A 73 -4.70 -9.33 -15.22
N LEU A 74 -5.21 -8.16 -14.82
CA LEU A 74 -5.68 -7.14 -15.77
C LEU A 74 -4.57 -6.64 -16.69
N ASN A 75 -3.34 -6.49 -16.19
CA ASN A 75 -2.18 -6.16 -17.02
C ASN A 75 -1.87 -7.26 -18.06
N LEU A 76 -2.02 -8.54 -17.71
CA LEU A 76 -1.86 -9.64 -18.67
C LEU A 76 -2.96 -9.64 -19.75
N GLU A 77 -4.18 -9.29 -19.39
CA GLU A 77 -5.33 -9.28 -20.31
C GLU A 77 -5.41 -7.98 -21.15
N ARG A 78 -5.00 -6.85 -20.57
CA ARG A 78 -5.20 -5.49 -21.10
C ARG A 78 -3.97 -4.61 -20.87
N SER A 79 -2.79 -5.07 -21.30
CA SER A 79 -1.50 -4.38 -21.11
C SER A 79 -1.42 -2.97 -21.72
N LYS A 80 -2.33 -2.61 -22.61
CA LYS A 80 -2.46 -1.24 -23.17
C LYS A 80 -3.19 -0.26 -22.24
N GLU A 81 -3.90 -0.78 -21.25
CA GLU A 81 -4.80 -0.01 -20.37
C GLU A 81 -4.38 -0.08 -18.90
N VAL A 82 -3.63 -1.12 -18.54
CA VAL A 82 -3.09 -1.31 -17.20
C VAL A 82 -1.58 -1.52 -17.34
N PHE A 83 -0.81 -0.70 -16.64
CA PHE A 83 0.63 -0.87 -16.46
C PHE A 83 0.87 -1.41 -15.05
N PHE A 84 1.53 -2.56 -14.96
CA PHE A 84 1.85 -3.20 -13.68
C PHE A 84 3.36 -3.28 -13.51
N VAL A 85 3.85 -2.75 -12.39
CA VAL A 85 5.25 -2.81 -11.97
C VAL A 85 5.30 -2.95 -10.45
N THR A 86 6.23 -3.75 -9.95
CA THR A 86 6.48 -3.85 -8.50
C THR A 86 7.49 -2.80 -8.03
N TYR A 87 7.50 -2.52 -6.73
CA TYR A 87 8.46 -1.57 -6.17
C TYR A 87 9.91 -2.03 -6.39
N GLU A 88 10.18 -3.32 -6.20
CA GLU A 88 11.50 -3.93 -6.33
C GLU A 88 11.98 -3.90 -7.78
N GLU A 89 11.10 -4.20 -8.76
CA GLU A 89 11.41 -4.06 -10.19
C GLU A 89 11.75 -2.60 -10.51
N LEU A 90 10.90 -1.65 -10.10
CA LEU A 90 11.11 -0.22 -10.30
C LEU A 90 12.44 0.26 -9.69
N MET A 91 12.76 -0.18 -8.47
CA MET A 91 13.99 0.20 -7.80
C MET A 91 15.25 -0.45 -8.37
N SER A 92 15.12 -1.65 -8.96
CA SER A 92 16.25 -2.36 -9.56
C SER A 92 16.74 -1.71 -10.86
N ASP A 93 15.81 -1.18 -11.68
CA ASP A 93 16.13 -0.44 -12.90
C ASP A 93 15.15 0.73 -13.12
N PRO A 94 15.31 1.84 -12.38
CA PRO A 94 14.37 2.96 -12.43
C PRO A 94 14.28 3.60 -13.82
N LYS A 95 15.39 3.67 -14.55
CA LYS A 95 15.45 4.34 -15.86
C LYS A 95 14.61 3.62 -16.90
N THR A 96 14.73 2.28 -16.97
CA THR A 96 13.97 1.48 -17.92
C THR A 96 12.47 1.57 -17.63
N HIS A 97 12.08 1.39 -16.36
CA HIS A 97 10.67 1.46 -15.97
C HIS A 97 10.07 2.86 -16.16
N VAL A 98 10.84 3.94 -15.93
CA VAL A 98 10.40 5.32 -16.23
C VAL A 98 10.17 5.50 -17.73
N LYS A 99 11.05 4.96 -18.59
CA LYS A 99 10.86 5.00 -20.06
C LYS A 99 9.62 4.22 -20.49
N GLU A 100 9.37 3.05 -19.90
CA GLU A 100 8.19 2.24 -20.19
C GLU A 100 6.90 2.91 -19.72
N LEU A 101 6.91 3.50 -18.53
CA LEU A 101 5.79 4.27 -18.00
C LEU A 101 5.48 5.48 -18.90
N ALA A 102 6.51 6.21 -19.31
CA ALA A 102 6.38 7.35 -20.22
C ALA A 102 5.74 6.96 -21.56
N LYS A 103 6.15 5.82 -22.14
CA LYS A 103 5.50 5.24 -23.32
C LYS A 103 4.03 4.88 -23.05
N PHE A 104 3.76 4.24 -21.91
CA PHE A 104 2.42 3.82 -21.53
C PHE A 104 1.44 4.99 -21.39
N VAL A 105 1.88 6.11 -20.80
CA VAL A 105 1.05 7.33 -20.65
C VAL A 105 0.98 8.19 -21.93
N GLY A 106 1.63 7.76 -23.02
CA GLY A 106 1.61 8.46 -24.30
C GLY A 106 2.59 9.64 -24.42
N CYS A 107 3.59 9.71 -23.53
CA CYS A 107 4.62 10.76 -23.51
C CYS A 107 6.03 10.15 -23.57
N PRO A 108 6.39 9.40 -24.64
CA PRO A 108 7.71 8.79 -24.73
C PRO A 108 8.83 9.84 -24.74
N PHE A 109 9.95 9.52 -24.10
CA PHE A 109 11.18 10.32 -24.25
C PHE A 109 11.76 10.11 -25.66
N GLU A 110 11.99 11.21 -26.38
CA GLU A 110 12.47 11.23 -27.76
C GLU A 110 13.51 12.34 -27.94
N GLY A 111 14.37 12.22 -28.97
CA GLY A 111 15.43 13.20 -29.25
C GLY A 111 16.78 12.85 -28.63
N ASP A 112 17.77 13.69 -28.92
CA ASP A 112 19.16 13.49 -28.50
C ASP A 112 19.35 13.64 -26.98
N ASP A 113 18.45 14.36 -26.30
CA ASP A 113 18.44 14.63 -24.86
C ASP A 113 17.57 13.65 -24.05
N ALA A 114 16.94 12.66 -24.70
CA ALA A 114 16.03 11.72 -24.04
C ALA A 114 16.64 10.99 -22.83
N GLU A 115 17.92 10.61 -22.90
CA GLU A 115 18.61 9.96 -21.77
C GLU A 115 18.84 10.92 -20.60
N GLU A 116 19.15 12.18 -20.89
CA GLU A 116 19.35 13.22 -19.87
C GLU A 116 18.03 13.53 -19.15
N GLN A 117 16.93 13.67 -19.90
CA GLN A 117 15.60 13.86 -19.35
C GLN A 117 15.19 12.70 -18.42
N VAL A 118 15.46 11.44 -18.82
CA VAL A 118 15.17 10.27 -17.97
C VAL A 118 16.00 10.30 -16.68
N VAL A 119 17.29 10.64 -16.78
CA VAL A 119 18.16 10.79 -15.60
C VAL A 119 17.64 11.87 -14.66
N GLU A 120 17.20 13.00 -15.20
CA GLU A 120 16.65 14.10 -14.42
C GLU A 120 15.34 13.71 -13.71
N VAL A 121 14.44 13.02 -14.39
CA VAL A 121 13.18 12.52 -13.80
C VAL A 121 13.48 11.54 -12.66
N VAL A 122 14.34 10.54 -12.90
CA VAL A 122 14.70 9.55 -11.86
C VAL A 122 15.33 10.26 -10.64
N LYS A 123 16.20 11.25 -10.87
CA LYS A 123 16.85 12.00 -9.81
C LYS A 123 15.85 12.85 -9.01
N SER A 124 14.99 13.59 -9.70
CA SER A 124 14.00 14.48 -9.08
C SER A 124 12.92 13.72 -8.30
N CYS A 125 12.59 12.50 -8.72
CA CYS A 125 11.68 11.60 -8.00
C CYS A 125 12.38 10.71 -6.95
N SER A 126 13.68 10.87 -6.72
CA SER A 126 14.39 10.06 -5.72
C SER A 126 13.94 10.39 -4.30
N PHE A 127 14.02 9.40 -3.40
CA PHE A 127 13.70 9.60 -1.98
C PHE A 127 14.53 10.74 -1.37
N GLU A 128 15.84 10.80 -1.68
CA GLU A 128 16.74 11.85 -1.19
C GLU A 128 16.26 13.27 -1.56
N VAL A 129 15.77 13.45 -2.79
CA VAL A 129 15.26 14.75 -3.23
C VAL A 129 13.87 14.99 -2.63
N LEU A 130 12.97 14.03 -2.71
CA LEU A 130 11.59 14.17 -2.26
C LEU A 130 11.47 14.38 -0.74
N SER A 131 12.30 13.71 0.07
CA SER A 131 12.29 13.86 1.53
C SER A 131 12.73 15.24 2.02
N ASN A 132 13.44 16.00 1.18
CA ASN A 132 13.96 17.32 1.53
C ASN A 132 12.99 18.47 1.27
N TYR A 133 11.89 18.25 0.55
CA TYR A 133 10.86 19.28 0.36
C TYR A 133 10.13 19.57 1.68
N GLU A 134 9.89 20.85 1.96
CA GLU A 134 9.24 21.32 3.20
C GLU A 134 7.90 20.61 3.48
N VAL A 135 7.12 20.33 2.43
CA VAL A 135 5.82 19.62 2.55
C VAL A 135 5.95 18.19 3.08
N ASN A 136 7.13 17.58 2.97
CA ASN A 136 7.42 16.21 3.39
C ASN A 136 8.19 16.14 4.72
N LYS A 137 8.54 17.30 5.31
CA LYS A 137 9.21 17.35 6.62
C LYS A 137 8.17 17.15 7.72
N SER A 138 8.17 15.96 8.30
CA SER A 138 7.40 15.60 9.50
C SER A 138 8.28 15.77 10.75
N GLU A 139 7.73 16.35 11.82
CA GLU A 139 8.39 16.40 13.14
C GLU A 139 8.41 15.02 13.83
N GLU A 140 7.56 14.08 13.39
CA GLU A 140 7.52 12.71 13.92
C GLU A 140 8.52 11.81 13.20
N SER A 141 9.47 11.27 13.97
CA SER A 141 10.50 10.35 13.47
C SER A 141 9.90 9.06 12.89
N PRO A 142 10.42 8.56 11.75
CA PRO A 142 9.97 7.35 11.06
C PRO A 142 10.41 6.05 11.76
N SER A 143 10.40 6.00 13.10
CA SER A 143 10.80 4.79 13.84
C SER A 143 9.91 3.57 13.55
N CYS A 144 8.73 3.78 12.94
CA CYS A 144 7.72 2.78 12.64
C CYS A 144 7.88 2.09 11.25
N TRP A 145 8.81 2.54 10.39
CA TRP A 145 8.93 1.99 9.03
C TRP A 145 9.74 0.68 8.97
N ASP A 146 10.46 0.33 10.03
CA ASP A 146 11.10 -0.99 10.15
C ASP A 146 10.15 -1.97 10.85
N TYR A 147 9.36 -2.69 10.04
CA TYR A 147 8.40 -3.67 10.53
C TYR A 147 9.04 -4.74 11.44
N LYS A 148 10.35 -5.03 11.27
CA LYS A 148 11.07 -6.03 12.09
C LYS A 148 11.22 -5.59 13.54
N ASN A 149 11.21 -4.28 13.80
CA ASN A 149 11.22 -3.72 15.15
C ASN A 149 9.81 -3.49 15.72
N CYS A 150 8.76 -3.64 14.89
CA CYS A 150 7.37 -3.34 15.24
C CYS A 150 6.46 -4.58 15.31
N LEU A 151 6.86 -5.71 14.72
CA LEU A 151 6.07 -6.94 14.65
C LEU A 151 6.73 -8.08 15.43
N ASN A 152 5.92 -8.96 16.02
CA ASN A 152 6.41 -10.22 16.58
C ASN A 152 6.56 -11.28 15.47
N ASN A 153 7.37 -12.31 15.71
CA ASN A 153 7.68 -13.34 14.72
C ASN A 153 6.42 -14.08 14.23
N GLU A 154 5.44 -14.32 15.10
CA GLU A 154 4.18 -15.02 14.75
C GLU A 154 3.39 -14.28 13.66
N ILE A 155 3.29 -12.95 13.75
CA ILE A 155 2.59 -12.14 12.75
C ILE A 155 3.37 -12.07 11.44
N ILE A 156 4.70 -11.99 11.53
CA ILE A 156 5.58 -12.02 10.35
C ILE A 156 5.41 -13.36 9.62
N GLU A 157 5.49 -14.48 10.34
CA GLU A 157 5.30 -15.82 9.78
C GLU A 157 3.91 -16.01 9.16
N HIS A 158 2.86 -15.45 9.80
CA HIS A 158 1.52 -15.49 9.24
C HIS A 158 1.40 -14.67 7.95
N ALA A 159 1.96 -13.46 7.91
CA ALA A 159 1.99 -12.63 6.71
C ALA A 159 2.78 -13.29 5.57
N ASP A 160 3.94 -13.88 5.88
CA ASP A 160 4.76 -14.63 4.93
C ASP A 160 4.02 -15.85 4.39
N ALA A 161 3.31 -16.59 5.24
CA ALA A 161 2.50 -17.73 4.82
C ALA A 161 1.40 -17.30 3.84
N LEU A 162 0.70 -16.20 4.12
CA LEU A 162 -0.30 -15.64 3.22
C LEU A 162 0.31 -15.18 1.89
N THR A 163 1.48 -14.55 1.92
CA THR A 163 2.19 -14.13 0.70
C THR A 163 2.62 -15.34 -0.14
N LYS A 164 3.14 -16.42 0.47
CA LYS A 164 3.44 -17.68 -0.25
C LYS A 164 2.19 -18.28 -0.86
N GLU A 165 1.11 -18.36 -0.08
CA GLU A 165 -0.15 -18.93 -0.53
C GLU A 165 -0.76 -18.12 -1.67
N LYS A 166 -0.82 -16.79 -1.55
CA LYS A 166 -1.57 -15.94 -2.48
C LYS A 166 -0.75 -15.50 -3.69
N PHE A 167 0.54 -15.21 -3.53
CA PHE A 167 1.40 -14.78 -4.62
C PHE A 167 2.22 -15.93 -5.21
N HIS A 168 3.01 -16.62 -4.38
CA HIS A 168 4.01 -17.57 -4.89
C HIS A 168 3.37 -18.82 -5.51
N SER A 169 2.28 -19.33 -4.92
CA SER A 169 1.53 -20.45 -5.50
C SER A 169 0.93 -20.12 -6.89
N ASN A 170 0.69 -18.83 -7.15
CA ASN A 170 0.21 -18.30 -8.43
C ASN A 170 1.36 -17.82 -9.34
N GLY A 171 2.61 -18.23 -9.06
CA GLY A 171 3.79 -17.89 -9.87
C GLY A 171 4.18 -16.41 -9.80
N PHE A 172 3.77 -15.68 -8.77
CA PHE A 172 4.21 -14.31 -8.51
C PHE A 172 5.18 -14.28 -7.33
N MET A 173 6.49 -14.16 -7.60
CA MET A 173 7.53 -14.20 -6.56
C MET A 173 7.82 -12.80 -6.04
N TYR A 174 6.93 -12.29 -5.18
CA TYR A 174 6.99 -10.95 -4.57
C TYR A 174 6.75 -11.04 -3.07
N GLY A 175 7.37 -10.14 -2.30
CA GLY A 175 6.99 -9.86 -0.90
C GLY A 175 7.58 -10.78 0.18
N ILE A 176 8.63 -11.58 -0.11
CA ILE A 176 9.39 -12.40 0.87
C ILE A 176 10.85 -12.49 0.43
#